data_AF-A0A7X8TAT8-F1
#
_entry.id   AF-A0A7X8TAT8-F1
#
_cell.length_a   1.000
_cell.length_b   1.000
_cell.length_c   1.000
_cell.angle_alpha   90.00
_cell.angle_beta   90.00
_cell.angle_gamma   90.00
#
_symmetry.space_group_name_H-M   'P 1'
#
loop_
_entity.id
_entity.type
_entity.pdbx_description
1 polymer ?
#
loop_
_entity_poly.entity_id
_entity_poly.type
_entity_poly.pdbx_seq_one_letter_code
_entity_poly.pdbx_strand_id
1 'polypeptide(L)'
;MPAVPVLREIVRQHAEMAAFLWTVYDHHLLHPDENPDMDEERLARLVERLEAHLDGLRVAGEAGLEIAKERYAEFPEAGELFVVRMLSGPPDMRIRELDLDKVRHYLRVTLETPGIGGRRTPSDPQIT
;
A
#
# COMPACT_ATOMS: atom_id res chain seq x y z
N MET A 1 4.91 -30.36 -11.05
CA MET A 1 3.92 -29.60 -11.83
C MET A 1 4.56 -28.30 -12.28
N PRO A 2 4.28 -27.76 -13.48
CA PRO A 2 4.77 -26.44 -13.85
C PRO A 2 4.20 -25.38 -12.89
N ALA A 3 4.98 -24.33 -12.61
CA ALA A 3 4.51 -23.21 -11.80
C ALA A 3 3.33 -22.52 -12.51
N VAL A 4 2.28 -22.19 -11.75
CA VAL A 4 1.15 -21.41 -12.28
C VAL A 4 1.65 -20.00 -12.61
N PRO A 5 1.41 -19.48 -13.82
CA PRO A 5 1.89 -18.16 -14.20
C PRO A 5 1.19 -17.07 -13.39
N VAL A 6 1.97 -16.07 -12.96
CA VAL A 6 1.45 -14.88 -12.28
C VAL A 6 0.76 -13.97 -13.28
N LEU A 7 -0.53 -13.70 -13.06
CA LEU A 7 -1.29 -12.71 -13.81
C LEU A 7 -0.94 -11.30 -13.31
N ARG A 8 0.17 -10.74 -13.79
CA ARG A 8 0.75 -9.48 -13.29
C ARG A 8 -0.24 -8.33 -13.20
N GLU A 9 -1.11 -8.19 -14.19
CA GLU A 9 -2.11 -7.12 -14.23
C GLU A 9 -3.16 -7.25 -13.12
N ILE A 10 -3.58 -8.47 -12.80
CA ILE A 10 -4.49 -8.72 -11.67
C ILE A 10 -3.79 -8.42 -10.35
N VAL A 11 -2.54 -8.87 -10.20
CA VAL A 11 -1.75 -8.61 -8.99
C VAL A 11 -1.47 -7.10 -8.82
N ARG A 12 -1.27 -6.35 -9.91
CA ARG A 12 -1.18 -4.89 -9.90
C ARG A 12 -2.45 -4.25 -9.33
N GLN A 13 -3.62 -4.70 -9.77
CA GLN A 13 -4.90 -4.21 -9.26
C GLN A 13 -5.05 -4.49 -7.75
N HIS A 14 -4.54 -5.62 -7.24
CA HIS A 14 -4.49 -5.85 -5.79
C HIS A 14 -3.63 -4.82 -5.06
N ALA A 15 -2.47 -4.46 -5.59
CA ALA A 15 -1.60 -3.44 -4.98
C ALA A 15 -2.28 -2.06 -4.93
N GLU A 16 -2.90 -1.66 -6.05
CA GLU A 16 -3.60 -0.37 -6.17
C GLU A 16 -4.82 -0.30 -5.26
N MET A 17 -5.64 -1.35 -5.24
CA MET A 17 -6.80 -1.39 -4.36
C MET A 17 -6.41 -1.44 -2.89
N ALA A 18 -5.34 -2.13 -2.52
CA ALA A 18 -4.82 -2.11 -1.15
C ALA A 18 -4.34 -0.71 -0.75
N ALA A 19 -3.57 -0.03 -1.60
CA ALA A 19 -3.10 1.33 -1.36
C ALA A 19 -4.28 2.30 -1.18
N PHE A 20 -5.25 2.26 -2.10
CA PHE A 20 -6.46 3.09 -2.03
C PHE A 20 -7.27 2.85 -0.75
N LEU A 21 -7.55 1.57 -0.42
CA LEU A 21 -8.35 1.24 0.75
C LEU A 21 -7.64 1.62 2.06
N TRP A 22 -6.30 1.52 2.13
CA TRP A 22 -5.54 2.06 3.25
C TRP A 22 -5.75 3.57 3.40
N THR A 23 -5.67 4.33 2.31
CA THR A 23 -5.89 5.78 2.35
C THR A 23 -7.28 6.13 2.86
N VAL A 24 -8.32 5.40 2.42
CA VAL A 24 -9.69 5.60 2.94
C VAL A 24 -9.80 5.24 4.42
N TYR A 25 -9.19 4.11 4.83
CA TYR A 25 -9.17 3.67 6.23
C TYR A 25 -8.52 4.72 7.14
N ASP A 26 -7.30 5.13 6.79
CA ASP A 26 -6.51 6.06 7.59
C ASP A 26 -7.16 7.44 7.67
N HIS A 27 -7.67 7.93 6.54
CA HIS A 27 -8.39 9.21 6.48
C HIS A 27 -9.63 9.20 7.38
N HIS A 28 -10.46 8.15 7.32
CA HIS A 28 -11.64 8.07 8.16
C HIS A 28 -11.29 8.06 9.66
N LEU A 29 -10.21 7.38 10.05
CA LEU A 29 -9.77 7.39 11.45
C LEU A 29 -9.27 8.76 11.93
N LEU A 30 -8.73 9.59 11.03
CA LEU A 30 -8.29 10.95 11.34
C LEU A 30 -9.46 11.95 11.31
N HIS A 31 -10.49 11.65 10.52
CA HIS A 31 -11.63 12.53 10.23
C HIS A 31 -12.97 11.79 10.38
N PRO A 32 -13.30 11.26 11.58
CA PRO A 32 -14.50 10.44 11.76
C PRO A 32 -15.80 11.21 11.48
N ASP A 33 -15.82 12.52 11.71
CA ASP A 33 -17.00 13.37 11.55
C ASP A 33 -17.36 13.66 10.07
N GLU A 34 -16.45 13.42 9.12
CA GLU A 34 -16.68 13.72 7.70
C GLU A 34 -17.56 12.68 6.98
N ASN A 35 -17.66 11.47 7.54
CA ASN A 35 -18.50 10.41 7.00
C ASN A 35 -19.22 9.67 8.13
N PRO A 36 -20.31 10.24 8.68
CA PRO A 36 -21.06 9.64 9.78
C PRO A 36 -21.73 8.32 9.41
N ASP A 37 -21.91 8.04 8.11
CA ASP A 37 -22.43 6.76 7.62
C ASP A 37 -21.40 5.63 7.71
N MET A 38 -20.11 5.92 7.93
CA MET A 38 -19.07 4.91 8.11
C MET A 38 -19.06 4.40 9.56
N ASP A 39 -20.05 3.58 9.88
CA ASP A 39 -20.14 2.86 11.16
C ASP A 39 -19.05 1.78 11.33
N GLU A 40 -18.95 1.22 12.54
CA GLU A 40 -17.99 0.17 12.89
C GLU A 40 -18.08 -1.06 11.96
N GLU A 41 -19.28 -1.42 11.52
CA GLU A 41 -19.52 -2.57 10.65
C GLU A 41 -18.98 -2.33 9.23
N ARG A 42 -19.17 -1.13 8.70
CA ARG A 42 -18.61 -0.70 7.40
C ARG A 42 -17.10 -0.59 7.47
N LEU A 43 -16.56 -0.07 8.56
CA LEU A 43 -15.12 0.01 8.77
C LEU A 43 -14.51 -1.40 8.83
N ALA A 44 -15.15 -2.33 9.54
CA ALA A 44 -14.72 -3.73 9.58
C ALA A 44 -14.70 -4.38 8.18
N ARG A 45 -15.75 -4.17 7.37
CA ARG A 45 -15.79 -4.64 5.97
C ARG A 45 -14.72 -4.00 5.09
N LEU A 46 -14.40 -2.73 5.32
CA LEU A 46 -13.33 -2.05 4.59
C LEU A 46 -11.98 -2.69 4.91
N VAL A 47 -11.70 -2.95 6.19
CA VAL A 47 -10.49 -3.66 6.63
C VAL A 47 -10.42 -5.07 6.03
N GLU A 48 -11.54 -5.82 6.00
CA GLU A 48 -11.58 -7.15 5.38
C GLU A 48 -11.25 -7.11 3.88
N ARG A 49 -11.78 -6.13 3.15
CA ARG A 49 -11.45 -5.95 1.72
C ARG A 49 -9.98 -5.60 1.53
N LEU A 50 -9.44 -4.72 2.38
CA LEU A 50 -8.03 -4.34 2.34
C LEU A 50 -7.12 -5.55 2.62
N GLU A 51 -7.41 -6.34 3.65
CA GLU A 51 -6.71 -7.60 3.95
C GLU A 51 -6.77 -8.59 2.78
N ALA A 52 -7.94 -8.76 2.16
CA ALA A 52 -8.09 -9.64 1.00
C ALA A 52 -7.19 -9.21 -0.18
N HIS A 53 -6.99 -7.90 -0.38
CA HIS A 53 -6.07 -7.43 -1.40
C HIS A 53 -4.59 -7.68 -1.03
N LEU A 54 -4.21 -7.46 0.24
CA LEU A 54 -2.87 -7.81 0.74
C LEU A 54 -2.60 -9.31 0.66
N ASP A 55 -3.58 -10.14 0.98
CA ASP A 55 -3.47 -11.60 0.87
C ASP A 55 -3.28 -12.04 -0.57
N GLY A 56 -3.97 -11.42 -1.53
CA GLY A 56 -3.72 -11.65 -2.96
C GLY A 56 -2.27 -11.35 -3.38
N LEU A 57 -1.66 -10.29 -2.84
CA LEU A 57 -0.26 -9.96 -3.07
C LEU A 57 0.68 -10.97 -2.40
N ARG A 58 0.39 -11.40 -1.17
CA ARG A 58 1.16 -12.43 -0.46
C ARG A 58 1.15 -13.77 -1.19
N VAL A 59 -0.02 -14.17 -1.73
CA VAL A 59 -0.16 -15.37 -2.56
C VAL A 59 0.69 -15.29 -3.84
N ALA A 60 0.84 -14.10 -4.42
CA ALA A 60 1.73 -13.86 -5.56
C ALA A 60 3.23 -13.89 -5.19
N GLY A 61 3.57 -14.00 -3.91
CA GLY A 61 4.94 -14.11 -3.41
C GLY A 61 5.82 -12.93 -3.83
N GLU A 62 7.04 -13.23 -4.27
CA GLU A 62 8.01 -12.22 -4.75
C GLU A 62 7.44 -11.32 -5.85
N ALA A 63 6.62 -11.86 -6.75
CA ALA A 63 6.00 -11.06 -7.81
C ALA A 63 5.02 -10.01 -7.24
N GLY A 64 4.32 -10.32 -6.14
CA GLY A 64 3.47 -9.37 -5.43
C GLY A 64 4.27 -8.22 -4.83
N LEU A 65 5.39 -8.52 -4.17
CA LEU A 65 6.28 -7.51 -3.60
C LEU A 65 6.90 -6.63 -4.69
N GLU A 66 7.40 -7.20 -5.78
CA GLU A 66 7.99 -6.43 -6.87
C GLU A 66 6.95 -5.51 -7.54
N ILE A 67 5.73 -5.99 -7.77
CA ILE A 67 4.65 -5.17 -8.32
C ILE A 67 4.28 -4.02 -7.37
N ALA A 68 4.24 -4.26 -6.05
CA ALA A 68 3.99 -3.20 -5.07
C ALA A 68 5.11 -2.15 -5.08
N LYS A 69 6.38 -2.55 -5.20
CA LYS A 69 7.51 -1.63 -5.34
C LYS A 69 7.44 -0.84 -6.64
N GLU A 70 7.06 -1.45 -7.75
CA GLU A 70 6.82 -0.75 -9.03
C GLU A 70 5.75 0.33 -8.87
N ARG A 71 4.64 0.03 -8.18
CA ARG A 71 3.59 1.02 -7.89
C ARG A 71 4.10 2.16 -7.03
N TYR A 72 4.84 1.87 -5.96
CA TYR A 72 5.44 2.89 -5.11
C TYR A 72 6.48 3.75 -5.85
N ALA A 73 7.25 3.17 -6.77
CA ALA A 73 8.20 3.91 -7.58
C ALA A 73 7.53 4.86 -8.58
N GLU A 74 6.35 4.49 -9.08
CA GLU A 74 5.53 5.31 -9.99
C GLU A 74 4.74 6.39 -9.22
N PHE A 75 4.17 6.01 -8.07
CA PHE A 75 3.35 6.85 -7.21
C PHE A 75 3.88 6.76 -5.77
N PRO A 76 4.85 7.62 -5.39
CA PRO A 76 5.47 7.55 -4.07
C PRO A 76 4.59 8.21 -3.00
N GLU A 77 3.40 7.66 -2.76
CA GLU A 77 2.45 8.14 -1.75
C GLU A 77 2.34 7.17 -0.56
N ALA A 78 1.57 7.57 0.45
CA ALA A 78 1.45 6.84 1.71
C ALA A 78 0.80 5.45 1.54
N GLY A 79 -0.17 5.32 0.63
CA GLY A 79 -0.86 4.06 0.37
C GLY A 79 0.07 3.01 -0.24
N GLU A 80 0.82 3.37 -1.26
CA GLU A 80 1.76 2.48 -1.94
C GLU A 80 2.90 2.08 -1.01
N LEU A 81 3.44 3.03 -0.23
CA LEU A 81 4.46 2.73 0.76
C LEU A 81 3.93 1.79 1.86
N PHE A 82 2.70 1.99 2.31
CA PHE A 82 2.05 1.11 3.28
C PHE A 82 2.00 -0.33 2.75
N VAL A 83 1.58 -0.54 1.50
CA VAL A 83 1.53 -1.87 0.88
C VAL A 83 2.92 -2.51 0.80
N VAL A 84 3.95 -1.78 0.36
CA VAL A 84 5.33 -2.29 0.33
C VAL A 84 5.78 -2.72 1.74
N ARG A 85 5.46 -1.92 2.76
CA ARG A 85 5.83 -2.23 4.15
C ARG A 85 5.12 -3.46 4.68
N MET A 86 3.83 -3.63 4.38
CA MET A 86 3.05 -4.82 4.77
C MET A 86 3.58 -6.10 4.14
N LEU A 87 4.06 -6.04 2.90
CA LEU A 87 4.64 -7.21 2.20
C LEU A 87 6.08 -7.51 2.59
N SER A 88 6.82 -6.50 3.07
CA SER A 88 8.20 -6.66 3.55
C SER A 88 8.28 -7.03 5.03
N GLY A 89 7.14 -7.04 5.72
CA GLY A 89 7.03 -7.40 7.14
C GLY A 89 6.84 -8.90 7.36
N PRO A 90 6.55 -9.31 8.61
CA PRO A 90 6.15 -10.68 8.93
C PRO A 90 4.93 -11.12 8.10
N PRO A 91 4.88 -12.38 7.63
CA PRO A 91 3.85 -12.86 6.71
C PRO A 91 2.43 -12.82 7.30
N ASP A 92 2.32 -12.95 8.62
CA ASP A 92 1.03 -13.00 9.33
C ASP A 92 0.57 -11.64 9.86
N MET A 93 1.30 -10.56 9.58
CA MET A 93 0.97 -9.22 10.06
C MET A 93 -0.41 -8.76 9.57
N ARG A 94 -1.32 -8.48 10.50
CA ARG A 94 -2.67 -7.97 10.21
C ARG A 94 -2.84 -6.52 10.59
N ILE A 95 -3.71 -5.82 9.88
CA ILE A 95 -4.04 -4.41 10.08
C ILE A 95 -4.58 -4.15 11.48
N ARG A 96 -5.39 -5.07 12.00
CA ARG A 96 -5.96 -4.98 13.34
C ARG A 96 -4.90 -5.05 14.46
N GLU A 97 -3.71 -5.53 14.15
CA GLU A 97 -2.59 -5.68 15.09
C GLU A 97 -1.58 -4.53 14.99
N LEU A 98 -1.80 -3.60 14.05
CA LEU A 98 -0.89 -2.49 13.83
C LEU A 98 -1.06 -1.41 14.90
N ASP A 99 0.08 -0.88 15.33
CA ASP A 99 0.15 0.40 16.02
C ASP A 99 0.10 1.52 14.97
N LEU A 100 -1.08 2.11 14.78
CA LEU A 100 -1.33 3.11 13.72
C LEU A 100 -0.48 4.37 13.88
N ASP A 101 -0.11 4.76 15.10
CA ASP A 101 0.75 5.91 15.32
C ASP A 101 2.17 5.63 14.83
N LYS A 102 2.68 4.42 15.10
CA LYS A 102 3.97 3.97 14.54
C LYS A 102 3.92 3.85 13.02
N VAL A 103 2.82 3.35 12.46
CA VAL A 103 2.65 3.25 11.00
C VAL A 103 2.69 4.64 10.36
N ARG A 104 1.86 5.58 10.84
CA ARG A 104 1.82 6.96 10.34
C ARG A 104 3.18 7.66 10.47
N HIS A 105 3.86 7.46 11.61
CA HIS A 105 5.21 7.98 11.80
C HIS A 105 6.19 7.43 10.75
N TYR A 106 6.19 6.11 10.55
CA TYR A 106 7.04 5.46 9.55
C TYR A 106 6.77 5.98 8.14
N LEU A 107 5.50 6.07 7.74
CA LEU A 107 5.09 6.55 6.42
C LEU A 107 5.57 7.98 6.18
N ARG A 108 5.30 8.88 7.13
CA ARG A 108 5.71 10.30 7.06
C ARG A 108 7.23 10.43 6.94
N VAL A 109 7.99 9.83 7.85
CA VAL A 109 9.46 9.95 7.86
C VAL A 109 10.08 9.40 6.58
N THR A 110 9.58 8.28 6.07
CA THR A 110 10.11 7.66 4.84
C THR A 110 9.81 8.52 3.60
N LEU A 111 8.63 9.13 3.53
CA LEU A 111 8.26 10.02 2.42
C LEU A 111 8.99 11.37 2.45
N GLU A 112 9.31 11.87 3.64
CA GLU A 112 10.05 13.12 3.84
C GLU A 112 11.56 12.97 3.58
N THR A 113 12.11 11.75 3.69
CA THR A 113 13.54 11.49 3.52
C THR A 113 13.92 11.43 2.03
N PRO A 114 14.72 12.36 1.50
CA PRO A 114 15.17 12.31 0.10
C PRO A 114 16.13 11.14 -0.11
N GLY A 115 15.76 10.18 -0.97
CA GLY A 115 16.67 9.13 -1.46
C GLY A 115 16.25 7.68 -1.19
N ILE A 116 15.14 7.43 -0.48
CA ILE A 116 14.64 6.06 -0.22
C ILE A 116 13.39 5.74 -1.06
N GLY A 117 12.59 6.75 -1.42
CA GLY A 117 11.47 6.67 -2.36
C GLY A 117 11.80 7.43 -3.66
N GLY A 118 11.63 6.78 -4.80
CA GLY A 118 12.14 7.23 -6.10
C GLY A 118 11.76 8.66 -6.50
N ARG A 119 12.72 9.58 -6.45
CA ARG A 119 12.72 10.78 -7.29
C ARG A 119 13.84 10.69 -8.32
N ARG A 120 13.49 10.41 -9.58
CA ARG A 120 14.23 10.97 -10.71
C ARG A 120 13.70 12.37 -10.94
N THR A 121 14.56 13.36 -10.77
CA THR A 121 14.30 14.72 -11.26
C THR A 121 14.23 14.71 -12.79
N PRO A 122 13.17 15.25 -13.43
CA PRO A 122 13.19 15.48 -14.86
C PRO A 122 13.67 16.90 -15.14
N SER A 123 14.95 17.09 -15.44
CA SER A 123 15.43 18.24 -16.22
C SER A 123 16.93 18.15 -16.42
N ASP A 124 17.33 17.67 -17.59
CA ASP A 124 18.54 18.17 -18.24
C ASP A 124 18.14 18.47 -19.70
N PRO A 125 17.90 19.74 -20.08
CA PRO A 125 17.77 20.06 -21.48
C PRO A 125 19.15 19.87 -22.12
N GLN A 126 19.29 18.81 -22.93
CA GLN A 126 20.46 18.67 -23.79
C GLN A 126 20.53 19.88 -24.71
N ILE A 127 21.63 20.60 -24.54
CA ILE A 127 22.15 21.61 -25.43
C ILE A 127 22.38 20.95 -26.80
N THR A 128 21.66 21.42 -27.81
CA THR A 128 22.13 21.56 -29.19
C THR A 128 21.53 22.81 -29.78
#